data_AF-A0A317YQZ2-F1
#
_entry.id   AF-A0A317YQZ2-F1
#
_cell.length_a   1.000
_cell.length_b   1.000
_cell.length_c   1.000
_cell.angle_alpha   90.00
_cell.angle_beta   90.00
_cell.angle_gamma   90.00
#
_symmetry.space_group_name_H-M   'P 1'
#
loop_
_entity.id
_entity.type
_entity.pdbx_description
1 polymer ?
#
loop_
_entity_poly.entity_id
_entity_poly.type
_entity_poly.pdbx_seq_one_letter_code
_entity_poly.pdbx_strand_id
1 'polypeptide(L)'
;MHYLETMGDDAEYEFVAKRDEKTSKICRHYDKKVFKVKDMVPGINAPPMHPHCRSTTVPHVGSWRDKFFKDRQGKYRLKDEDAPSIIKESGAKWTDKNDPYGIQRQRHADDYYEEIRNRKKEIEIREVARNTGFRQSTIKRIYKHIFINKYELEKGYTTFDSDFEMAKSWFRLREGKEIKQMDIIMLKHEALEHYLMNKYNYKYKEAHDIVERKYNYNKAISDQENNNQK
;
A
#
# COMPACT_ATOMS: atom_id res chain seq x y z
N MET A 1 41.59 3.16 -13.65
CA MET A 1 40.49 3.62 -14.55
C MET A 1 39.20 3.42 -13.78
N HIS A 2 38.46 4.49 -13.50
CA HIS A 2 37.34 4.50 -12.54
C HIS A 2 36.30 3.38 -12.74
N TYR A 3 36.07 2.94 -13.98
CA TYR A 3 35.14 1.85 -14.31
C TYR A 3 35.66 0.45 -13.92
N LEU A 4 36.94 0.16 -14.13
CA LEU A 4 37.57 -1.12 -13.74
C LEU A 4 37.57 -1.30 -12.21
N GLU A 5 37.87 -0.21 -11.49
CA GLU A 5 37.91 -0.19 -10.03
C GLU A 5 36.53 -0.29 -9.37
N THR A 6 35.45 0.10 -10.06
CA THR A 6 34.09 0.15 -9.49
C THR A 6 33.15 -0.97 -9.95
N MET A 7 33.39 -1.62 -11.09
CA MET A 7 32.43 -2.57 -11.69
C MET A 7 32.97 -4.00 -11.86
N GLY A 8 34.29 -4.20 -11.73
CA GLY A 8 34.94 -5.51 -11.87
C GLY A 8 35.26 -5.91 -13.32
N ASP A 9 36.06 -6.96 -13.49
CA ASP A 9 36.66 -7.36 -14.78
C ASP A 9 35.65 -7.85 -15.83
N ASP A 10 34.49 -8.36 -15.37
CA ASP A 10 33.40 -8.87 -16.22
C ASP A 10 32.34 -7.81 -16.54
N ALA A 11 32.55 -6.55 -16.15
CA ALA A 11 31.61 -5.48 -16.43
C ALA A 11 31.57 -5.13 -17.92
N GLU A 12 30.37 -4.84 -18.42
CA GLU A 12 30.14 -4.34 -19.76
C GLU A 12 29.66 -2.89 -19.70
N TYR A 13 30.00 -2.11 -20.71
CA TYR A 13 29.53 -0.74 -20.88
C TYR A 13 28.97 -0.54 -22.28
N GLU A 14 27.96 0.30 -22.40
CA GLU A 14 27.34 0.69 -23.65
C GLU A 14 27.87 2.08 -24.07
N PHE A 15 28.26 2.20 -25.33
CA PHE A 15 28.65 3.47 -25.92
C PHE A 15 27.40 4.25 -26.35
N VAL A 16 27.20 5.44 -25.79
CA VAL A 16 26.04 6.30 -26.06
C VAL A 16 26.51 7.56 -26.79
N ALA A 17 26.15 7.66 -28.05
CA ALA A 17 26.42 8.85 -28.85
C ALA A 17 25.35 9.92 -28.58
N LYS A 18 25.76 11.18 -28.47
CA LYS A 18 24.85 12.32 -28.34
C LYS A 18 24.18 12.58 -29.69
N ARG A 19 23.14 11.83 -30.06
CA ARG A 19 22.41 11.90 -31.36
C ARG A 19 21.89 13.31 -31.70
N ASP A 20 22.76 14.14 -32.28
CA ASP A 20 22.50 15.48 -32.78
C ASP A 20 23.07 15.65 -34.21
N GLU A 21 22.78 16.76 -34.87
CA GLU A 21 23.31 17.05 -36.22
C GLU A 21 24.85 17.14 -36.25
N LYS A 22 25.47 17.43 -35.11
CA LYS A 22 26.92 17.59 -34.94
C LYS A 22 27.64 16.30 -34.53
N THR A 23 26.92 15.17 -34.41
CA THR A 23 27.53 13.90 -34.05
C THR A 23 28.36 13.39 -35.21
N SER A 24 29.64 13.10 -34.95
CA SER A 24 30.52 12.51 -35.96
C SER A 24 29.97 11.18 -36.49
N LYS A 25 30.27 10.86 -37.76
CA LYS A 25 29.93 9.56 -38.35
C LYS A 25 30.51 8.40 -37.53
N ILE A 26 31.67 8.61 -36.93
CA ILE A 26 32.37 7.64 -36.08
C ILE A 26 31.53 7.37 -34.82
N CYS A 27 31.13 8.40 -34.06
CA CYS A 27 30.33 8.18 -32.86
C CYS A 27 28.95 7.57 -33.16
N ARG A 28 28.32 7.93 -34.28
CA ARG A 28 27.06 7.29 -34.70
C ARG A 28 27.22 5.80 -35.01
N HIS A 29 28.37 5.39 -35.54
CA HIS A 29 28.66 3.98 -35.84
C HIS A 29 28.83 3.12 -34.57
N TYR A 30 29.26 3.73 -33.48
CA TYR A 30 29.44 3.05 -32.19
C TYR A 30 28.25 3.20 -31.23
N ASP A 31 27.22 3.94 -31.62
CA ASP A 31 26.02 4.15 -30.79
C ASP A 31 25.35 2.80 -30.46
N LYS A 32 25.08 2.58 -29.17
CA LYS A 32 24.48 1.37 -28.58
C LYS A 32 25.31 0.09 -28.69
N LYS A 33 26.58 0.18 -29.06
CA LYS A 33 27.48 -0.98 -28.99
C LYS A 33 27.93 -1.22 -27.56
N VAL A 34 27.86 -2.47 -27.13
CA VAL A 34 28.29 -2.93 -25.81
C VAL A 34 29.71 -3.47 -25.92
N PHE A 35 30.60 -3.03 -25.03
CA PHE A 35 31.99 -3.44 -24.95
C PHE A 35 32.33 -3.84 -23.51
N LYS A 36 33.34 -4.71 -23.33
CA LYS A 36 33.82 -5.07 -22.00
C LYS A 36 34.69 -3.96 -21.43
N VAL A 37 34.52 -3.68 -20.15
CA VAL A 37 35.29 -2.66 -19.42
C VAL A 37 36.79 -2.98 -19.43
N LYS A 38 37.18 -4.27 -19.40
CA LYS A 38 38.59 -4.70 -19.53
C LYS A 38 39.25 -4.30 -20.85
N ASP A 39 38.46 -4.19 -21.92
CA ASP A 39 38.95 -3.86 -23.26
C ASP A 39 38.79 -2.36 -23.54
N MET A 40 38.45 -1.54 -22.53
CA MET A 40 38.15 -0.12 -22.68
C MET A 40 39.39 0.70 -23.03
N VAL A 41 39.47 1.15 -24.28
CA VAL A 41 40.53 2.00 -24.81
C VAL A 41 39.92 3.28 -25.40
N PRO A 42 40.10 4.44 -24.73
CA PRO A 42 39.69 5.73 -25.25
C PRO A 42 40.29 5.98 -26.65
N GLY A 43 39.47 6.43 -27.59
CA GLY A 43 39.91 6.65 -28.98
C GLY A 43 39.63 5.50 -29.95
N ILE A 44 39.33 4.29 -29.44
CA ILE A 44 39.06 3.10 -30.26
C ILE A 44 37.65 2.55 -30.00
N ASN A 45 37.27 2.34 -28.74
CA ASN A 45 35.95 1.82 -28.36
C ASN A 45 35.29 2.58 -27.20
N ALA A 46 35.99 3.58 -26.63
CA ALA A 46 35.45 4.47 -25.62
C ALA A 46 35.69 5.95 -25.98
N PRO A 47 34.80 6.88 -25.55
CA PRO A 47 35.04 8.30 -25.63
C PRO A 47 36.27 8.72 -24.79
N PRO A 48 37.02 9.76 -25.18
CA PRO A 48 36.84 10.58 -26.38
C PRO A 48 37.44 9.93 -27.65
N MET A 49 36.62 9.81 -28.72
CA MET A 49 37.03 9.21 -30.01
C MET A 49 37.67 10.21 -30.98
N HIS A 50 37.46 11.50 -30.74
CA HIS A 50 37.93 12.60 -31.58
C HIS A 50 37.94 13.88 -30.75
N PRO A 51 38.65 14.94 -31.19
CA PRO A 51 38.54 16.26 -30.57
C PRO A 51 37.07 16.69 -30.45
N HIS A 52 36.69 17.27 -29.31
CA HIS A 52 35.30 17.65 -28.99
C HIS A 52 34.27 16.49 -28.99
N CYS A 53 34.70 15.25 -28.69
CA CYS A 53 33.79 14.12 -28.53
C CYS A 53 32.81 14.36 -27.37
N ARG A 54 31.50 14.36 -27.68
CA ARG A 54 30.40 14.55 -26.72
C ARG A 54 29.66 13.25 -26.39
N SER A 55 30.19 12.12 -26.83
CA SER A 55 29.67 10.79 -26.53
C SER A 55 30.08 10.37 -25.12
N THR A 56 29.25 9.55 -24.49
CA THR A 56 29.48 9.04 -23.13
C THR A 56 29.37 7.51 -23.13
N THR A 57 29.89 6.88 -22.09
CA THR A 57 29.62 5.46 -21.81
C THR A 57 28.65 5.38 -20.65
N VAL A 58 27.81 4.34 -20.65
CA VAL A 58 26.94 3.99 -19.53
C VAL A 58 27.19 2.52 -19.15
N PRO A 59 27.10 2.15 -17.86
CA PRO A 59 27.20 0.75 -17.46
C PRO A 59 26.10 -0.09 -18.11
N HIS A 60 26.48 -1.18 -18.78
CA HIS A 60 25.54 -2.14 -19.34
C HIS A 60 25.35 -3.27 -18.32
N VAL A 61 24.33 -3.13 -17.48
CA VAL A 61 23.86 -4.20 -16.63
C VAL A 61 22.91 -5.08 -17.45
N GLY A 62 23.36 -6.28 -17.82
CA GLY A 62 22.49 -7.24 -18.51
C GLY A 62 21.25 -7.64 -17.69
N SER A 63 20.44 -8.57 -18.19
CA SER A 63 19.25 -9.12 -17.48
C SER A 63 19.58 -9.90 -16.19
N TRP A 64 20.70 -9.63 -15.50
CA TRP A 64 20.97 -10.18 -14.18
C TRP A 64 19.82 -9.86 -13.22
N ARG A 65 19.19 -8.70 -13.36
CA ARG A 65 18.03 -8.31 -12.56
C ARG A 65 16.82 -9.21 -12.85
N ASP A 66 16.52 -9.49 -14.13
CA ASP A 66 15.43 -10.40 -14.50
C ASP A 66 15.73 -11.86 -14.11
N LYS A 67 16.98 -12.32 -14.28
CA LYS A 67 17.44 -13.63 -13.80
C LYS A 67 17.38 -13.72 -12.28
N PHE A 68 17.78 -12.67 -11.56
CA PHE A 68 17.72 -12.60 -10.10
C PHE A 68 16.29 -12.72 -9.59
N PHE A 69 15.33 -12.04 -10.24
CA PHE A 69 13.92 -12.18 -9.88
C PHE A 69 13.34 -13.54 -10.32
N LYS A 70 13.70 -14.07 -11.50
CA LYS A 70 13.26 -15.41 -11.96
C LYS A 70 13.80 -16.55 -11.09
N ASP A 71 15.09 -16.54 -10.77
CA ASP A 71 15.76 -17.56 -9.95
C ASP A 71 15.33 -17.52 -8.48
N ARG A 72 14.73 -16.42 -8.03
CA ARG A 72 14.23 -16.23 -6.66
C ARG A 72 12.71 -16.26 -6.55
N GLN A 73 11.97 -16.25 -7.68
CA GLN A 73 10.55 -16.59 -7.67
C GLN A 73 10.41 -18.03 -7.17
N GLY A 74 9.80 -18.19 -5.99
CA GLY A 74 9.61 -19.49 -5.34
C GLY A 74 10.62 -19.84 -4.25
N LYS A 75 11.79 -19.19 -4.19
CA LYS A 75 12.86 -19.49 -3.20
C LYS A 75 12.59 -18.87 -1.82
N TYR A 76 11.80 -17.80 -1.78
CA TYR A 76 11.17 -17.24 -0.58
C TYR A 76 9.70 -17.64 -0.48
N ARG A 77 9.35 -18.89 -0.81
CA ARG A 77 8.15 -19.49 -0.23
C ARG A 77 8.56 -19.92 1.16
N LEU A 78 7.99 -19.26 2.18
CA LEU A 78 7.96 -19.83 3.53
C LEU A 78 7.50 -21.29 3.35
N LYS A 79 8.27 -22.27 3.84
CA LYS A 79 7.85 -23.67 3.76
C LYS A 79 6.49 -23.76 4.43
N ASP A 80 5.49 -24.20 3.67
CA ASP A 80 4.08 -24.25 4.04
C ASP A 80 3.77 -25.25 5.19
N GLU A 81 4.78 -25.73 5.91
CA GLU A 81 4.64 -26.74 6.97
C GLU A 81 4.43 -26.12 8.36
N ASP A 82 4.80 -24.85 8.57
CA ASP A 82 4.52 -24.08 9.81
C ASP A 82 3.62 -22.84 9.57
N ALA A 83 3.17 -22.62 8.33
CA ALA A 83 2.29 -21.51 7.97
C ALA A 83 0.88 -22.06 7.67
N PRO A 84 -0.16 -21.72 8.47
CA PRO A 84 -1.52 -22.14 8.17
C PRO A 84 -1.92 -21.63 6.79
N SER A 85 -2.35 -22.57 5.95
CA SER A 85 -2.77 -22.42 4.56
C SER A 85 -3.41 -21.06 4.25
N ILE A 86 -2.66 -20.21 3.57
CA ILE A 86 -3.19 -19.01 2.92
C ILE A 86 -3.93 -19.46 1.66
N ILE A 87 -5.15 -19.96 1.86
CA ILE A 87 -6.09 -20.16 0.76
C ILE A 87 -6.51 -18.77 0.31
N LYS A 88 -5.90 -18.30 -0.79
CA LYS A 88 -6.43 -17.22 -1.63
C LYS A 88 -7.71 -17.71 -2.28
N GLU A 89 -8.82 -17.56 -1.57
CA GLU A 89 -10.15 -17.53 -2.18
C GLU A 89 -10.69 -16.11 -2.00
N SER A 90 -10.58 -15.32 -3.06
CA SER A 90 -11.03 -13.94 -3.21
C SER A 90 -12.57 -13.80 -3.20
N GLY A 91 -13.21 -14.44 -2.22
CA GLY A 91 -14.66 -14.48 -2.02
C GLY A 91 -15.12 -15.28 -0.81
N ALA A 92 -14.24 -16.00 -0.11
CA ALA A 92 -14.61 -16.72 1.10
C ALA A 92 -14.77 -15.75 2.28
N LYS A 93 -15.94 -15.77 2.94
CA LYS A 93 -16.21 -15.01 4.16
C LYS A 93 -15.29 -15.54 5.26
N TRP A 94 -14.30 -14.76 5.70
CA TRP A 94 -13.50 -15.12 6.87
C TRP A 94 -14.43 -15.24 8.08
N THR A 95 -14.56 -16.45 8.61
CA THR A 95 -15.42 -16.79 9.75
C THR A 95 -14.57 -17.51 10.81
N ASP A 96 -15.07 -17.60 12.03
CA ASP A 96 -14.37 -18.32 13.13
C ASP A 96 -14.11 -19.80 12.78
N LYS A 97 -14.83 -20.35 11.80
CA LYS A 97 -14.62 -21.70 11.28
C LYS A 97 -13.35 -21.83 10.43
N ASN A 98 -12.99 -20.79 9.67
CA ASN A 98 -11.85 -20.81 8.75
C ASN A 98 -10.63 -20.05 9.28
N ASP A 99 -10.81 -19.16 10.25
CA ASP A 99 -9.74 -18.46 10.96
C ASP A 99 -10.07 -18.36 12.47
N PRO A 100 -9.91 -19.46 13.23
CA PRO A 100 -10.29 -19.52 14.64
C PRO A 100 -9.53 -18.53 15.52
N TYR A 101 -8.32 -18.15 15.11
CA TYR A 101 -7.45 -17.22 15.84
C TYR A 101 -7.56 -15.78 15.33
N GLY A 102 -8.32 -15.53 14.26
CA GLY A 102 -8.54 -14.19 13.70
C GLY A 102 -7.29 -13.53 13.10
N ILE A 103 -6.20 -14.28 12.89
CA ILE A 103 -4.91 -13.72 12.47
C ILE A 103 -5.02 -13.15 11.05
N GLN A 104 -5.69 -13.87 10.16
CA GLN A 104 -5.84 -13.45 8.77
C GLN A 104 -6.87 -12.31 8.64
N ARG A 105 -7.93 -12.34 9.46
CA ARG A 105 -8.88 -11.23 9.54
C ARG A 105 -8.20 -9.94 9.99
N GLN A 106 -7.36 -10.02 11.02
CA GLN A 106 -6.65 -8.86 11.53
C GLN A 106 -5.66 -8.31 10.50
N ARG A 107 -4.88 -9.18 9.83
CA ARG A 107 -3.99 -8.75 8.73
C ARG A 107 -4.73 -8.02 7.61
N HIS A 108 -5.87 -8.56 7.20
CA HIS A 108 -6.70 -7.91 6.18
C HIS A 108 -7.23 -6.54 6.65
N ALA A 109 -7.55 -6.40 7.95
CA ALA A 109 -7.95 -5.13 8.52
C ALA A 109 -6.79 -4.12 8.52
N ASP A 110 -5.59 -4.55 8.93
CA ASP A 110 -4.38 -3.73 8.93
C ASP A 110 -4.04 -3.22 7.52
N ASP A 111 -3.96 -4.14 6.54
CA ASP A 111 -3.68 -3.81 5.14
C ASP A 111 -4.70 -2.80 4.60
N TYR A 112 -6.00 -3.04 4.88
CA TYR A 112 -7.06 -2.17 4.40
C TYR A 112 -7.02 -0.77 5.05
N TYR A 113 -6.72 -0.68 6.34
CA TYR A 113 -6.55 0.61 7.02
C TYR A 113 -5.36 1.39 6.45
N GLU A 114 -4.25 0.72 6.17
CA GLU A 114 -3.09 1.35 5.51
C GLU A 114 -3.44 1.85 4.11
N GLU A 115 -4.16 1.05 3.32
CA GLU A 115 -4.65 1.48 2.02
C GLU A 115 -5.54 2.73 2.11
N ILE A 116 -6.47 2.78 3.06
CA ILE A 116 -7.35 3.95 3.27
C ILE A 116 -6.54 5.20 3.61
N ARG A 117 -5.48 5.07 4.43
CA ARG A 117 -4.59 6.18 4.81
C ARG A 117 -3.75 6.67 3.64
N ASN A 118 -3.35 5.77 2.73
CA ASN A 118 -2.52 6.08 1.56
C ASN A 118 -3.32 6.61 0.36
N ARG A 119 -4.64 6.42 0.34
CA ARG A 119 -5.54 6.91 -0.72
C ARG A 119 -5.84 8.41 -0.59
N LYS A 120 -6.39 9.00 -1.65
CA LYS A 120 -6.85 10.41 -1.65
C LYS A 120 -8.10 10.55 -0.78
N LYS A 121 -7.93 11.09 0.43
CA LYS A 121 -8.99 11.31 1.43
C LYS A 121 -10.25 11.98 0.87
N GLU A 122 -10.11 12.93 -0.07
CA GLU A 122 -11.25 13.64 -0.66
C GLU A 122 -12.17 12.73 -1.47
N ILE A 123 -11.59 11.68 -2.09
CA ILE A 123 -12.36 10.70 -2.86
C ILE A 123 -13.13 9.81 -1.88
N GLU A 124 -12.46 9.26 -0.87
CA GLU A 124 -13.08 8.40 0.15
C GLU A 124 -14.28 9.09 0.83
N ILE A 125 -14.09 10.34 1.28
CA ILE A 125 -15.14 11.12 1.93
C ILE A 125 -16.32 11.39 0.98
N ARG A 126 -16.05 11.68 -0.29
CA ARG A 126 -17.09 11.99 -1.28
C ARG A 126 -17.93 10.76 -1.60
N GLU A 127 -17.30 9.61 -1.85
CA GLU A 127 -18.00 8.37 -2.20
C GLU A 127 -18.90 7.91 -1.04
N VAL A 128 -18.35 7.83 0.18
CA VAL A 128 -19.12 7.44 1.37
C VAL A 128 -20.28 8.41 1.63
N ALA A 129 -20.05 9.72 1.53
CA ALA A 129 -21.11 10.71 1.71
C ALA A 129 -22.23 10.58 0.66
N ARG A 130 -21.86 10.34 -0.61
CA ARG A 130 -22.83 10.14 -1.70
C ARG A 130 -23.68 8.89 -1.47
N ASN A 131 -23.06 7.79 -1.06
CA ASN A 131 -23.75 6.51 -0.92
C ASN A 131 -24.63 6.44 0.34
N THR A 132 -24.26 7.16 1.40
CA THR A 132 -24.97 7.12 2.70
C THR A 132 -25.94 8.28 2.93
N GLY A 133 -25.84 9.35 2.14
CA GLY A 133 -26.61 10.58 2.33
C GLY A 133 -26.11 11.47 3.49
N PHE A 134 -25.01 11.11 4.15
CA PHE A 134 -24.43 11.96 5.19
C PHE A 134 -23.72 13.18 4.60
N ARG A 135 -23.64 14.26 5.38
CA ARG A 135 -22.83 15.43 5.01
C ARG A 135 -21.36 15.05 4.93
N GLN A 136 -20.66 15.51 3.88
CA GLN A 136 -19.21 15.28 3.72
C GLN A 136 -18.40 15.76 4.93
N SER A 137 -18.83 16.84 5.60
CA SER A 137 -18.18 17.32 6.82
C SER A 137 -18.28 16.33 7.98
N THR A 138 -19.40 15.61 8.11
CA THR A 138 -19.59 14.55 9.10
C THR A 138 -18.70 13.36 8.78
N ILE A 139 -18.73 12.87 7.53
CA ILE A 139 -17.88 11.75 7.09
C ILE A 139 -16.39 12.10 7.24
N LYS A 140 -15.99 13.35 6.96
CA LYS A 140 -14.61 13.81 7.17
C LYS A 140 -14.17 13.72 8.63
N ARG A 141 -15.07 14.01 9.59
CA ARG A 141 -14.77 13.89 11.03
C ARG A 141 -14.62 12.43 11.42
N ILE A 142 -15.54 11.58 10.98
CA ILE A 142 -15.50 10.13 11.20
C ILE A 142 -14.21 9.52 10.62
N TYR A 143 -13.90 9.83 9.35
CA TYR A 143 -12.67 9.36 8.70
C TYR A 143 -11.42 9.73 9.51
N LYS A 144 -11.35 10.98 9.99
CA LYS A 144 -10.23 11.42 10.83
C LYS A 144 -10.20 10.65 12.14
N HIS A 145 -11.34 10.49 12.81
CA HIS A 145 -11.45 9.80 14.08
C HIS A 145 -10.96 8.35 14.00
N ILE A 146 -11.42 7.60 12.99
CA ILE A 146 -11.09 6.18 12.82
C ILE A 146 -9.65 5.99 12.33
N PHE A 147 -9.23 6.73 11.30
CA PHE A 147 -8.01 6.38 10.55
C PHE A 147 -6.79 7.24 10.84
N ILE A 148 -6.95 8.49 11.30
CA ILE A 148 -5.88 9.50 11.30
C ILE A 148 -5.53 10.02 12.70
N ASN A 149 -6.54 10.30 13.51
CA ASN A 149 -6.36 10.91 14.81
C ASN A 149 -5.65 9.94 15.77
N LYS A 150 -4.84 10.52 16.66
CA LYS A 150 -4.16 9.82 17.72
C LYS A 150 -4.77 10.19 19.05
N TYR A 151 -4.85 9.21 19.94
CA TYR A 151 -5.46 9.32 21.25
C TYR A 151 -4.50 8.78 22.31
N GLU A 152 -4.65 9.29 23.53
CA GLU A 152 -3.98 8.72 24.70
C GLU A 152 -4.67 7.42 25.07
N LEU A 153 -4.10 6.30 24.62
CA LEU A 153 -4.55 4.95 24.93
C LEU A 153 -3.62 4.32 25.97
N GLU A 154 -3.99 3.17 26.52
CA GLU A 154 -3.16 2.46 27.52
C GLU A 154 -1.76 2.14 26.99
N LYS A 155 -1.64 1.89 25.69
CA LYS A 155 -0.38 1.66 24.95
C LYS A 155 0.40 2.92 24.59
N GLY A 156 -0.09 4.11 24.94
CA GLY A 156 0.51 5.41 24.63
C GLY A 156 -0.25 6.24 23.59
N TYR A 157 0.39 7.29 23.06
CA TYR A 157 -0.20 8.23 22.11
C TYR A 157 -0.14 7.71 20.68
N THR A 158 -1.17 6.97 20.26
CA THR A 158 -1.21 6.30 18.95
C THR A 158 -2.63 6.27 18.36
N THR A 159 -2.78 5.76 17.15
CA THR A 159 -4.08 5.54 16.52
C THR A 159 -4.79 4.33 17.14
N PHE A 160 -6.09 4.23 16.92
CA PHE A 160 -6.83 3.01 17.22
C PHE A 160 -6.25 1.81 16.45
N ASP A 161 -6.40 0.62 17.05
CA ASP A 161 -6.12 -0.64 16.36
C ASP A 161 -7.10 -0.82 15.21
N SER A 162 -6.66 -1.48 14.15
CA SER A 162 -7.55 -1.78 13.03
C SER A 162 -8.59 -2.82 13.48
N ASP A 163 -9.81 -2.68 13.00
CA ASP A 163 -10.89 -3.62 13.28
C ASP A 163 -11.45 -4.18 11.97
N PHE A 164 -11.57 -5.50 11.90
CA PHE A 164 -11.98 -6.20 10.68
C PHE A 164 -13.43 -5.91 10.27
N GLU A 165 -14.35 -5.81 11.22
CA GLU A 165 -15.75 -5.51 10.90
C GLU A 165 -15.92 -4.05 10.52
N MET A 166 -15.22 -3.12 11.19
CA MET A 166 -15.16 -1.70 10.77
C MET A 166 -14.56 -1.55 9.37
N ALA A 167 -13.48 -2.28 9.05
CA ALA A 167 -12.90 -2.32 7.70
C ALA A 167 -13.95 -2.74 6.66
N LYS A 168 -14.65 -3.85 6.92
CA LYS A 168 -15.72 -4.35 6.04
C LYS A 168 -16.88 -3.36 5.90
N SER A 169 -17.28 -2.72 6.99
CA SER A 169 -18.34 -1.71 6.98
C SER A 169 -17.93 -0.49 6.16
N TRP A 170 -16.70 0.01 6.35
CA TRP A 170 -16.17 1.11 5.54
C TRP A 170 -16.09 0.76 4.06
N PHE A 171 -15.68 -0.48 3.73
CA PHE A 171 -15.66 -0.98 2.36
C PHE A 171 -17.05 -0.94 1.71
N ARG A 172 -18.08 -1.47 2.37
CA ARG A 172 -19.46 -1.43 1.85
C ARG A 172 -19.96 0.01 1.65
N LEU A 173 -19.68 0.89 2.60
CA LEU A 173 -20.06 2.31 2.53
C LEU A 173 -19.40 3.02 1.34
N ARG A 174 -18.13 2.71 1.08
CA ARG A 174 -17.36 3.27 -0.03
C ARG A 174 -17.84 2.75 -1.39
N GLU A 175 -17.98 1.44 -1.53
CA GLU A 175 -18.41 0.83 -2.80
C GLU A 175 -19.89 1.11 -3.09
N GLY A 176 -20.69 1.42 -2.06
CA GLY A 176 -22.11 1.72 -2.19
C GLY A 176 -22.96 0.47 -2.47
N LYS A 177 -22.38 -0.72 -2.32
CA LYS A 177 -23.03 -2.00 -2.55
C LYS A 177 -23.34 -2.68 -1.23
N GLU A 178 -24.55 -3.21 -1.10
CA GLU A 178 -24.99 -3.99 0.05
C GLU A 178 -24.82 -3.28 1.40
N ILE A 179 -25.02 -1.95 1.45
CA ILE A 179 -24.92 -1.19 2.70
C ILE A 179 -25.91 -1.75 3.72
N LYS A 180 -25.39 -2.13 4.87
CA LYS A 180 -26.16 -2.77 5.94
C LYS A 180 -26.47 -1.78 7.04
N GLN A 181 -27.47 -2.12 7.85
CA GLN A 181 -27.87 -1.29 8.97
C GLN A 181 -26.72 -1.09 9.97
N MET A 182 -25.88 -2.12 10.18
CA MET A 182 -24.72 -2.01 11.07
C MET A 182 -23.69 -0.97 10.57
N ASP A 183 -23.55 -0.81 9.25
CA ASP A 183 -22.61 0.16 8.67
C ASP A 183 -23.04 1.61 9.00
N ILE A 184 -24.35 1.86 8.96
CA ILE A 184 -24.93 3.15 9.35
C ILE A 184 -24.84 3.36 10.86
N ILE A 185 -24.99 2.30 11.66
CA ILE A 185 -24.81 2.35 13.13
C ILE A 185 -23.36 2.70 13.45
N MET A 186 -22.38 2.09 12.78
CA MET A 186 -20.95 2.42 12.91
C MET A 186 -20.73 3.91 12.66
N LEU A 187 -21.20 4.47 11.53
CA LEU A 187 -21.03 5.90 11.26
C LEU A 187 -21.66 6.80 12.33
N LYS A 188 -22.83 6.41 12.87
CA LYS A 188 -23.51 7.16 13.94
C LYS A 188 -22.76 7.06 15.27
N HIS A 189 -22.19 5.89 15.57
CA HIS A 189 -21.37 5.64 16.75
C HIS A 189 -20.16 6.57 16.73
N GLU A 190 -19.32 6.44 15.71
CA GLU A 190 -18.09 7.21 15.53
C GLU A 190 -18.34 8.73 15.48
N ALA A 191 -19.43 9.16 14.84
CA ALA A 191 -19.79 10.58 14.79
C ALA A 191 -20.13 11.14 16.17
N LEU A 192 -20.87 10.38 16.98
CA LEU A 192 -21.29 10.81 18.31
C LEU A 192 -20.11 10.75 19.29
N GLU A 193 -19.30 9.70 19.23
CA GLU A 193 -18.10 9.56 20.08
C GLU A 193 -17.15 10.74 19.86
N HIS A 194 -16.76 10.98 18.60
CA HIS A 194 -15.93 12.13 18.25
C HIS A 194 -16.56 13.46 18.68
N TYR A 195 -17.89 13.61 18.60
CA TYR A 195 -18.58 14.82 19.04
C TYR A 195 -18.51 15.01 20.56
N LEU A 196 -18.72 13.95 21.34
CA LEU A 196 -18.64 13.99 22.80
C LEU A 196 -17.23 14.35 23.27
N MET A 197 -16.21 13.72 22.67
CA MET A 197 -14.81 14.01 22.98
C MET A 197 -14.45 15.46 22.67
N ASN A 198 -14.83 15.99 21.51
CA ASN A 198 -14.43 17.35 21.13
C ASN A 198 -15.24 18.46 21.80
N LYS A 199 -16.55 18.25 22.01
CA LYS A 199 -17.42 19.32 22.55
C LYS A 199 -17.39 19.36 24.08
N TYR A 200 -17.34 18.20 24.72
CA TYR A 200 -17.45 18.08 26.18
C TYR A 200 -16.15 17.61 26.83
N ASN A 201 -15.08 17.40 26.04
CA ASN A 201 -13.76 16.98 26.52
C ASN A 201 -13.81 15.65 27.32
N TYR A 202 -14.78 14.79 27.01
CA TYR A 202 -14.85 13.45 27.58
C TYR A 202 -13.62 12.62 27.19
N LYS A 203 -13.17 11.76 28.10
CA LYS A 203 -12.17 10.74 27.75
C LYS A 203 -12.78 9.75 26.77
N TYR A 204 -11.93 9.12 25.94
CA TYR A 204 -12.35 8.13 24.95
C TYR A 204 -13.29 7.08 25.55
N LYS A 205 -12.89 6.44 26.65
CA LYS A 205 -13.67 5.39 27.32
C LYS A 205 -15.06 5.85 27.75
N GLU A 206 -15.17 7.07 28.30
CA GLU A 206 -16.44 7.63 28.76
C GLU A 206 -17.36 7.96 27.57
N ALA A 207 -16.80 8.53 26.51
CA ALA A 207 -17.54 8.81 25.29
C ALA A 207 -18.04 7.52 24.65
N HIS A 208 -17.17 6.50 24.56
CA HIS A 208 -17.49 5.18 24.03
C HIS A 208 -18.65 4.52 24.79
N ASP A 209 -18.58 4.47 26.14
CA ASP A 209 -19.62 3.86 26.98
C ASP A 209 -20.99 4.54 26.81
N ILE A 210 -21.02 5.86 26.62
CA ILE A 210 -22.26 6.62 26.37
C ILE A 210 -22.82 6.30 24.99
N VAL A 211 -21.96 6.26 23.98
CA VAL A 211 -22.35 6.03 22.59
C VAL A 211 -22.83 4.60 22.40
N GLU A 212 -22.16 3.62 23.01
CA GLU A 212 -22.50 2.20 22.93
C GLU A 212 -23.91 1.91 23.46
N ARG A 213 -24.42 2.69 24.41
CA ARG A 213 -25.82 2.60 24.88
C ARG A 213 -26.84 3.00 23.82
N LYS A 214 -26.45 3.88 22.88
CA LYS A 214 -27.34 4.44 21.86
C LYS A 214 -27.16 3.81 20.49
N TYR A 215 -25.92 3.56 20.10
CA TYR A 215 -25.51 3.04 18.80
C TYR A 215 -24.56 1.87 19.01
N ASN A 216 -25.07 0.78 19.57
CA ASN A 216 -24.27 -0.41 19.84
C ASN A 216 -23.87 -1.11 18.53
N TYR A 217 -22.62 -0.95 18.12
CA TYR A 217 -22.14 -1.51 16.86
C TYR A 217 -21.93 -3.04 16.96
N ASN A 218 -21.41 -3.51 18.09
CA ASN A 218 -21.18 -4.93 18.33
C ASN A 218 -22.47 -5.76 18.27
N LYS A 219 -23.54 -5.26 18.90
CA LYS A 219 -24.86 -5.87 18.85
C LYS A 219 -25.40 -5.90 17.42
N ALA A 220 -25.20 -4.83 16.65
CA ALA A 220 -25.64 -4.78 15.26
C ALA A 220 -24.92 -5.82 14.38
N ILE A 221 -23.65 -6.13 14.67
CA ILE A 221 -22.91 -7.22 14.03
C ILE A 221 -23.57 -8.57 14.38
N SER A 222 -23.78 -8.85 15.66
CA SER A 222 -24.37 -10.12 16.11
C SER A 222 -25.78 -10.35 15.56
N ASP A 223 -26.64 -9.32 15.57
CA ASP A 223 -27.99 -9.40 15.01
C ASP A 223 -27.97 -9.73 13.52
N GLN A 224 -26.99 -9.20 12.79
CA GLN A 224 -26.82 -9.48 11.38
C GLN A 224 -26.32 -10.90 11.12
N GLU A 225 -25.41 -11.42 11.94
CA GLU A 225 -24.94 -12.80 11.83
C GLU A 225 -26.07 -13.80 12.06
N ASN A 226 -26.90 -13.55 13.07
CA ASN A 226 -28.08 -14.34 13.37
C ASN A 226 -29.11 -14.32 12.23
N ASN A 227 -29.31 -13.17 11.59
CA ASN A 227 -30.21 -13.05 10.44
C ASN A 227 -29.69 -13.77 9.17
N ASN A 228 -28.38 -14.00 9.04
CA ASN A 228 -27.83 -14.75 7.91
C ASN A 228 -27.82 -16.28 8.14
N GLN A 229 -28.21 -16.74 9.33
CA GLN A 229 -28.32 -18.18 9.68
C GLN A 229 -29.77 -18.70 9.64
N LYS A 230 -30.75 -17.81 9.46
CA LYS A 230 -32.17 -18.15 9.25
C LYS A 230 -32.49 -18.12 7.76
#